data_AF-A0A366WBE3-F1
#
_entry.id   AF-A0A366WBE3-F1
#
_cell.length_a   1.000
_cell.length_b   1.000
_cell.length_c   1.000
_cell.angle_alpha   90.00
_cell.angle_beta   90.00
_cell.angle_gamma   90.00
#
_symmetry.space_group_name_H-M   'P 1'
#
loop_
_entity.id
_entity.type
_entity.pdbx_description
1 polymer ?
#
loop_
_entity_poly.entity_id
_entity_poly.type
_entity_poly.pdbx_seq_one_letter_code
_entity_poly.pdbx_strand_id
1 'polypeptide(L)'
;MKLEVIKELIVAKLEAESEAILQQWATPQGTATHYFYIDNVLPVELADAIYAAFPKQGDGFHQRKSFREQKSTFAALADSTPILNDITKAFQLPEVIEKISELVGMKALQGDPTLYTGGLSMMFKGDFLNPHIDNSHDGNRQRLIFTRK
;
A
#
# COMPACT_ATOMS: atom_id res chain seq x y z
N MET A 1 17.33 4.44 8.05
CA MET A 1 17.58 3.42 7.02
C MET A 1 17.25 4.04 5.67
N LYS A 2 17.95 3.71 4.58
CA LYS A 2 17.75 4.41 3.30
C LYS A 2 16.62 3.76 2.50
N LEU A 3 15.77 4.58 1.86
CA LEU A 3 14.72 4.19 0.92
C LEU A 3 15.14 3.05 -0.03
N GLU A 4 16.35 3.14 -0.61
CA GLU A 4 16.91 2.12 -1.51
C GLU A 4 16.98 0.71 -0.89
N VAL A 5 17.33 0.62 0.39
CA VAL A 5 17.42 -0.68 1.09
C VAL A 5 16.04 -1.31 1.22
N ILE A 6 15.02 -0.51 1.54
CA ILE A 6 13.63 -0.99 1.65
C ILE A 6 13.15 -1.48 0.28
N LYS A 7 13.41 -0.71 -0.77
CA LYS A 7 13.09 -1.09 -2.15
C LYS A 7 13.72 -2.43 -2.52
N GLU A 8 15.02 -2.60 -2.29
CA GLU A 8 15.75 -3.84 -2.59
C GLU A 8 15.15 -5.04 -1.86
N LEU A 9 14.78 -4.89 -0.58
CA LEU A 9 14.11 -5.94 0.19
C LEU A 9 12.75 -6.33 -0.42
N ILE A 10 11.93 -5.33 -0.79
CA ILE A 10 10.62 -5.57 -1.40
C ILE A 10 10.76 -6.28 -2.75
N VAL A 11 11.64 -5.80 -3.63
CA VAL A 11 11.88 -6.40 -4.95
C VAL A 11 12.42 -7.83 -4.80
N ALA A 12 13.39 -8.05 -3.91
CA ALA A 12 13.93 -9.38 -3.67
C ALA A 12 12.86 -10.35 -3.17
N LYS A 13 11.94 -9.89 -2.32
CA LYS A 13 10.83 -10.73 -1.86
C LYS A 13 9.83 -11.02 -2.98
N LEU A 14 9.46 -10.02 -3.78
CA LEU A 14 8.60 -10.22 -4.96
C LEU A 14 9.21 -11.23 -5.93
N GLU A 15 10.52 -11.16 -6.16
CA GLU A 15 11.25 -12.11 -6.99
C GLU A 15 11.17 -13.54 -6.41
N ALA A 16 11.55 -13.70 -5.13
CA ALA A 16 11.57 -15.00 -4.46
C ALA A 16 10.19 -15.69 -4.42
N GLU A 17 9.11 -14.91 -4.37
CA GLU A 17 7.74 -15.42 -4.27
C GLU A 17 6.99 -15.42 -5.61
N SER A 18 7.68 -15.15 -6.73
CA SER A 18 7.06 -14.94 -8.05
C SER A 18 6.13 -16.08 -8.46
N GLU A 19 6.55 -17.33 -8.29
CA GLU A 19 5.74 -18.51 -8.65
C GLU A 19 4.46 -18.59 -7.81
N ALA A 20 4.56 -18.38 -6.49
CA ALA A 20 3.42 -18.38 -5.59
C ALA A 20 2.45 -17.23 -5.90
N ILE A 21 2.96 -16.04 -6.22
CA ILE A 21 2.16 -14.88 -6.63
C ILE A 21 1.39 -15.20 -7.91
N LEU A 22 2.05 -15.73 -8.93
CA LEU A 22 1.42 -16.09 -10.20
C LEU A 22 0.31 -17.13 -10.00
N GLN A 23 0.55 -18.13 -9.16
CA GLN A 23 -0.45 -19.17 -8.86
C GLN A 23 -1.68 -18.60 -8.14
N GLN A 24 -1.47 -17.78 -7.10
CA GLN A 24 -2.54 -17.13 -6.36
C GLN A 24 -3.36 -16.21 -7.28
N TRP A 25 -2.67 -15.39 -8.07
CA TRP A 25 -3.30 -14.49 -9.02
C TRP A 25 -4.14 -15.25 -10.03
N ALA A 26 -3.65 -16.35 -10.61
CA ALA A 26 -4.39 -17.14 -11.60
C ALA A 26 -5.58 -17.92 -11.00
N THR A 27 -5.55 -18.22 -9.69
CA THR A 27 -6.48 -19.16 -9.05
C THR A 27 -7.10 -18.60 -7.76
N PRO A 28 -7.87 -17.49 -7.84
CA PRO A 28 -8.45 -16.87 -6.65
C PRO A 28 -9.41 -17.83 -5.94
N GLN A 29 -9.35 -17.85 -4.60
CA GLN A 29 -10.18 -18.73 -3.77
C GLN A 29 -11.33 -17.93 -3.14
N GLY A 30 -12.55 -18.47 -3.18
CA GLY A 30 -13.73 -17.86 -2.57
C GLY A 30 -14.27 -16.60 -3.27
N THR A 31 -13.66 -16.18 -4.38
CA THR A 31 -14.06 -15.01 -5.17
C THR A 31 -13.60 -15.15 -6.61
N ALA A 32 -14.24 -14.41 -7.53
CA ALA A 32 -13.79 -14.28 -8.92
C ALA A 32 -12.74 -13.16 -9.11
N THR A 33 -12.52 -12.33 -8.08
CA THR A 33 -11.53 -11.25 -8.13
C THR A 33 -10.14 -11.80 -7.91
N HIS A 34 -9.21 -11.51 -8.81
CA HIS A 34 -7.80 -11.91 -8.70
C HIS A 34 -7.14 -11.18 -7.52
N TYR A 35 -6.36 -11.91 -6.72
CA TYR A 35 -5.58 -11.35 -5.61
C TYR A 35 -4.36 -12.23 -5.33
N PHE A 36 -3.37 -11.67 -4.64
CA PHE A 36 -2.27 -12.42 -4.05
C PHE A 36 -1.89 -11.78 -2.71
N TYR A 37 -1.21 -12.55 -1.86
CA TYR A 37 -0.55 -12.05 -0.66
C TYR A 37 0.84 -12.68 -0.53
N ILE A 38 1.69 -12.00 0.23
CA ILE A 38 3.05 -12.44 0.53
C ILE A 38 3.27 -12.27 2.03
N ASP A 39 3.66 -13.34 2.70
CA ASP A 39 4.04 -13.27 4.10
C ASP A 39 5.46 -12.73 4.26
N ASN A 40 5.69 -11.99 5.34
CA ASN A 40 7.00 -11.48 5.74
C ASN A 40 7.71 -10.68 4.62
N VAL A 41 6.99 -9.73 4.02
CA VAL A 41 7.55 -8.84 2.99
C VAL A 41 8.77 -8.07 3.49
N LEU A 42 8.76 -7.72 4.78
CA LEU A 42 9.83 -6.99 5.46
C LEU A 42 10.45 -7.90 6.54
N PRO A 43 11.75 -7.74 6.83
CA PRO A 43 12.35 -8.30 8.03
C PRO A 43 11.59 -7.85 9.29
N VAL A 44 11.49 -8.71 10.29
CA VAL A 44 10.73 -8.45 11.52
C VAL A 44 11.25 -7.20 12.23
N GLU A 45 12.57 -6.99 12.26
CA GLU A 45 13.20 -5.85 12.90
C GLU A 45 12.79 -4.53 12.23
N LEU A 46 12.60 -4.55 10.91
CA LEU A 46 12.12 -3.40 10.16
C LEU A 46 10.63 -3.17 10.42
N ALA A 47 9.82 -4.22 10.43
CA ALA A 47 8.40 -4.12 10.76
C ALA A 47 8.20 -3.54 12.17
N ASP A 48 9.01 -3.98 13.15
CA ASP A 48 8.99 -3.46 14.52
C ASP A 48 9.43 -1.99 14.59
N ALA A 49 10.44 -1.59 13.82
CA ALA A 49 10.86 -0.19 13.75
C ALA A 49 9.79 0.72 13.14
N ILE A 50 9.11 0.27 12.08
CA ILE A 50 7.96 0.96 11.47
C ILE A 50 6.84 1.08 12.50
N TYR A 51 6.53 -0.01 13.20
CA TYR A 51 5.53 -0.01 14.25
C TYR A 51 5.89 0.97 15.37
N ALA A 52 7.13 0.98 15.86
CA ALA A 52 7.57 1.89 16.91
C ALA A 52 7.42 3.37 16.51
N ALA A 53 7.68 3.69 15.24
CA ALA A 53 7.54 5.04 14.70
C ALA A 53 6.08 5.44 14.40
N PHE A 54 5.18 4.47 14.21
CA PHE A 54 3.78 4.73 13.88
C PHE A 54 3.05 5.45 15.03
N PRO A 55 2.35 6.58 14.79
CA PRO A 55 1.63 7.30 15.83
C PRO A 55 0.64 6.41 16.58
N LYS A 56 0.54 6.55 17.91
CA LYS A 56 -0.27 5.64 18.74
C LYS A 56 -1.61 6.23 19.18
N GLN A 57 -1.67 7.54 19.31
CA GLN A 57 -2.85 8.26 19.80
C GLN A 57 -3.66 8.94 18.68
N GLY A 58 -3.25 8.75 17.42
CA GLY A 58 -3.87 9.42 16.28
C GLY A 58 -3.55 10.92 16.19
N ASP A 59 -2.49 11.38 16.87
CA ASP A 59 -2.05 12.77 16.77
C ASP A 59 -1.74 13.15 15.31
N GLY A 60 -2.35 14.23 14.84
CA GLY A 60 -2.26 14.67 13.44
C GLY A 60 -3.20 13.93 12.47
N PHE A 61 -3.86 12.85 12.88
CA PHE A 61 -4.81 12.14 12.01
C PHE A 61 -6.16 12.86 11.96
N HIS A 62 -6.76 12.86 10.77
CA HIS A 62 -8.12 13.33 10.57
C HIS A 62 -9.11 12.20 10.75
N GLN A 63 -10.04 12.39 11.68
CA GLN A 63 -11.16 11.49 11.90
C GLN A 63 -12.13 11.56 10.70
N ARG A 64 -12.35 10.42 10.05
CA ARG A 64 -13.40 10.21 9.07
C ARG A 64 -14.54 9.48 9.76
N LYS A 65 -15.73 10.08 9.74
CA LYS A 65 -16.93 9.48 10.32
C LYS A 65 -18.12 9.72 9.39
N SER A 66 -18.62 8.63 8.82
CA SER A 66 -19.78 8.60 7.94
C SER A 66 -20.50 7.26 8.07
N PHE A 67 -21.60 7.07 7.34
CA PHE A 67 -22.23 5.74 7.28
C PHE A 67 -21.32 4.68 6.61
N ARG A 68 -20.34 5.09 5.80
CA ARG A 68 -19.45 4.19 5.06
C ARG A 68 -18.22 3.79 5.86
N GLU A 69 -17.75 4.67 6.72
CA GLU A 69 -16.51 4.48 7.45
C GLU A 69 -16.47 5.28 8.75
N GLN A 70 -15.79 4.70 9.72
CA GLN A 70 -15.25 5.37 10.89
C GLN A 70 -13.80 4.96 11.01
N LYS A 71 -12.86 5.86 10.69
CA LYS A 71 -11.42 5.61 10.74
C LYS A 71 -10.64 6.92 10.84
N SER A 72 -9.40 6.85 11.27
CA SER A 72 -8.48 7.99 11.28
C SER A 72 -7.50 7.90 10.11
N THR A 73 -7.28 9.00 9.39
CA THR A 73 -6.37 9.03 8.23
C THR A 73 -5.36 10.16 8.32
N PHE A 74 -4.12 9.90 7.93
CA PHE A 74 -3.03 10.88 7.84
C PHE A 74 -2.42 10.84 6.43
N ALA A 75 -2.61 11.92 5.68
CA ALA A 75 -2.15 12.02 4.29
C ALA A 75 -0.78 12.73 4.16
N ALA A 76 -0.38 13.54 5.14
CA ALA A 76 0.82 14.37 5.07
C ALA A 76 2.10 13.59 5.43
N LEU A 77 2.38 12.50 4.70
CA LEU A 77 3.52 11.61 4.97
C LEU A 77 4.88 12.31 4.95
N ALA A 78 5.01 13.43 4.23
CA ALA A 78 6.21 14.27 4.25
C ALA A 78 6.52 14.83 5.66
N ASP A 79 5.49 15.00 6.49
CA ASP A 79 5.59 15.49 7.87
C ASP A 79 5.74 14.36 8.89
N SER A 80 5.79 13.10 8.42
CA SER A 80 5.97 11.92 9.27
C SER A 80 7.45 11.58 9.50
N THR A 81 7.71 10.63 10.39
CA THR A 81 9.08 10.13 10.59
C THR A 81 9.69 9.57 9.30
N PRO A 82 11.01 9.71 9.08
CA PRO A 82 11.65 9.25 7.83
C PRO A 82 11.32 7.80 7.47
N ILE A 83 11.26 6.90 8.45
CA ILE A 83 10.96 5.48 8.21
C ILE A 83 9.56 5.24 7.65
N LEU A 84 8.55 6.01 8.08
CA LEU A 84 7.16 5.90 7.59
C LEU A 84 7.03 6.46 6.17
N ASN A 85 7.70 7.58 5.90
CA ASN A 85 7.79 8.14 4.57
C ASN A 85 8.53 7.20 3.60
N ASP A 86 9.65 6.63 4.03
CA ASP A 86 10.50 5.77 3.21
C ASP A 86 9.81 4.44 2.87
N ILE A 87 9.17 3.77 3.84
CA ILE A 87 8.42 2.53 3.53
C ILE A 87 7.27 2.79 2.57
N THR A 88 6.54 3.91 2.75
CA THR A 88 5.41 4.22 1.88
C THR A 88 5.88 4.57 0.46
N LYS A 89 6.97 5.33 0.34
CA LYS A 89 7.58 5.66 -0.95
C LYS A 89 8.20 4.46 -1.65
N ALA A 90 8.76 3.50 -0.91
CA ALA A 90 9.40 2.33 -1.50
C ALA A 90 8.45 1.53 -2.41
N PHE A 91 7.18 1.38 -2.01
CA PHE A 91 6.15 0.74 -2.83
C PHE A 91 5.75 1.54 -4.09
N GLN A 92 6.09 2.83 -4.15
CA GLN A 92 5.82 3.69 -5.29
C GLN A 92 7.00 3.78 -6.28
N LEU A 93 8.12 3.14 -5.96
CA LEU A 93 9.30 3.18 -6.83
C LEU A 93 9.07 2.34 -8.09
N PRO A 94 9.55 2.81 -9.27
CA PRO A 94 9.34 2.14 -10.54
C PRO A 94 9.69 0.65 -10.51
N GLU A 95 10.79 0.27 -9.86
CA GLU A 95 11.25 -1.13 -9.82
C GLU A 95 10.25 -2.06 -9.11
N VAL A 96 9.61 -1.58 -8.03
CA VAL A 96 8.59 -2.36 -7.32
C VAL A 96 7.32 -2.46 -8.17
N ILE A 97 6.92 -1.35 -8.79
CA ILE A 97 5.70 -1.28 -9.62
C ILE A 97 5.84 -2.13 -10.88
N GLU A 98 7.00 -2.07 -11.54
CA GLU A 98 7.32 -2.87 -12.71
C GLU A 98 7.29 -4.35 -12.38
N LYS A 99 7.86 -4.75 -11.23
CA LYS A 99 7.82 -6.14 -10.79
C LYS A 99 6.40 -6.62 -10.50
N ILE A 100 5.59 -5.82 -9.82
CA ILE A 100 4.17 -6.15 -9.59
C ILE A 100 3.42 -6.23 -10.92
N SER A 101 3.61 -5.25 -11.81
CA SER A 101 3.01 -5.18 -13.14
C SER A 101 3.30 -6.42 -13.98
N GLU A 102 4.55 -6.91 -13.96
CA GLU A 102 4.97 -8.16 -14.57
C GLU A 102 4.18 -9.34 -14.00
N LEU A 103 4.18 -9.50 -12.68
CA LEU A 103 3.56 -10.62 -11.97
C LEU A 103 2.04 -10.69 -12.17
N VAL A 104 1.35 -9.54 -12.23
CA VAL A 104 -0.12 -9.50 -12.40
C VAL A 104 -0.56 -9.31 -13.85
N GLY A 105 0.37 -9.12 -14.78
CA GLY A 105 0.08 -8.89 -16.21
C GLY A 105 -0.58 -7.54 -16.52
N MET A 106 -0.45 -6.54 -15.66
CA MET A 106 -1.09 -5.23 -15.80
C MET A 106 -0.13 -4.14 -16.28
N LYS A 107 0.00 -3.98 -17.60
CA LYS A 107 1.03 -3.14 -18.26
C LYS A 107 0.99 -1.63 -17.98
N ALA A 108 -0.02 -1.11 -17.30
CA ALA A 108 -0.23 0.33 -17.11
C ALA A 108 -0.28 0.77 -15.65
N LEU A 109 0.24 -0.05 -14.71
CA LEU A 109 0.40 0.37 -13.33
C LEU A 109 1.35 1.57 -13.24
N GLN A 110 0.95 2.57 -12.45
CA GLN A 110 1.70 3.80 -12.23
C GLN A 110 1.76 4.06 -10.73
N GLY A 111 2.90 4.58 -10.29
CA GLY A 111 3.05 5.02 -8.91
C GLY A 111 2.28 6.31 -8.69
N ASP A 112 1.98 6.57 -7.43
CA ASP A 112 1.50 7.87 -6.97
C ASP A 112 2.66 8.61 -6.28
N PRO A 113 3.50 9.34 -7.05
CA PRO A 113 4.65 10.05 -6.47
C PRO A 113 4.23 11.17 -5.51
N THR A 114 2.98 11.63 -5.61
CA THR A 114 2.41 12.63 -4.70
C THR A 114 1.86 12.02 -3.42
N LEU A 115 1.73 10.68 -3.38
CA LEU A 115 1.04 9.94 -2.32
C LEU A 115 -0.37 10.52 -2.06
N TYR A 116 -1.02 11.04 -3.10
CA TYR A 116 -2.36 11.63 -3.03
C TYR A 116 -3.40 10.63 -2.51
N THR A 117 -3.27 9.38 -2.94
CA THR A 117 -4.08 8.24 -2.47
C THR A 117 -3.39 7.40 -1.41
N GLY A 118 -2.14 7.73 -1.10
CA GLY A 118 -1.36 7.12 -0.02
C GLY A 118 -1.62 7.80 1.32
N GLY A 119 -1.22 7.13 2.39
CA GLY A 119 -1.35 7.67 3.74
C GLY A 119 -1.26 6.60 4.80
N LEU A 120 -1.29 7.04 6.05
CA LEU A 120 -1.45 6.15 7.19
C LEU A 120 -2.94 6.12 7.57
N SER A 121 -3.43 4.95 7.93
CA SER A 121 -4.76 4.79 8.49
C SER A 121 -4.69 4.11 9.85
N MET A 122 -5.60 4.46 10.74
CA MET A 122 -5.69 3.93 12.08
C MET A 122 -7.16 3.68 12.42
N MET A 123 -7.41 2.52 13.03
CA MET A 123 -8.74 2.09 13.46
C MET A 123 -8.68 1.68 14.92
N PHE A 124 -9.58 2.23 15.72
CA PHE A 124 -9.76 1.89 17.14
C PHE A 124 -10.92 0.90 17.32
N LYS A 125 -11.10 0.42 18.56
CA LYS A 125 -12.25 -0.43 18.89
C LYS A 125 -13.56 0.30 18.55
N GLY A 126 -14.37 -0.29 17.67
CA GLY A 126 -15.64 0.28 17.21
C GLY A 126 -15.55 1.07 15.91
N ASP A 127 -14.35 1.30 15.39
CA ASP A 127 -14.13 1.81 14.03
C ASP A 127 -14.53 0.75 12.99
N PHE A 128 -14.90 1.20 11.81
CA PHE A 128 -15.37 0.33 10.73
C PHE A 128 -15.02 0.90 9.36
N LEU A 129 -14.89 0.01 8.39
CA LEU A 129 -14.83 0.35 6.97
C LEU A 129 -15.80 -0.60 6.27
N ASN A 130 -16.93 -0.07 5.83
CA ASN A 130 -17.95 -0.88 5.19
C ASN A 130 -17.51 -1.28 3.77
N PRO A 131 -18.06 -2.38 3.22
CA PRO A 131 -17.76 -2.81 1.85
C PRO A 131 -17.97 -1.68 0.84
N HIS A 132 -16.97 -1.46 -0.03
CA HIS A 132 -16.98 -0.46 -1.09
C HIS A 132 -16.11 -0.92 -2.26
N ILE A 133 -16.22 -0.20 -3.38
CA ILE A 133 -15.36 -0.35 -4.56
C ILE A 133 -14.47 0.88 -4.64
N ASP A 134 -13.17 0.68 -4.74
CA ASP A 134 -12.20 1.76 -4.89
C ASP A 134 -12.21 2.32 -6.31
N ASN A 135 -12.81 3.50 -6.48
CA ASN A 135 -12.81 4.27 -7.73
C ASN A 135 -11.89 5.49 -7.62
N SER A 136 -10.66 5.25 -7.16
CA SER A 136 -9.70 6.32 -6.89
C SER A 136 -9.19 6.96 -8.17
N HIS A 137 -8.98 8.28 -8.09
CA HIS A 137 -8.44 9.09 -9.18
C HIS A 137 -7.12 9.75 -8.74
N ASP A 138 -6.29 10.15 -9.69
CA ASP A 138 -5.12 10.98 -9.42
C ASP A 138 -5.50 12.34 -8.80
N GLY A 139 -4.57 13.06 -8.17
CA GLY A 139 -4.87 14.32 -7.48
C GLY A 139 -5.63 15.36 -8.32
N ASN A 140 -5.47 15.29 -9.64
CA ASN A 140 -6.09 16.20 -10.62
C ASN A 140 -7.43 15.71 -11.17
N ARG A 141 -7.92 14.52 -10.78
CA ARG A 141 -9.15 13.89 -11.29
C ARG A 141 -9.14 13.63 -12.80
N GLN A 142 -7.97 13.57 -13.41
CA GLN A 142 -7.82 13.38 -14.85
C GLN A 142 -7.70 11.90 -15.22
N ARG A 143 -7.34 11.04 -14.26
CA ARG A 143 -7.11 9.62 -14.48
C ARG A 143 -7.63 8.79 -13.31
N LEU A 144 -8.22 7.64 -13.60
CA LEU A 144 -8.43 6.61 -12.60
C LEU A 144 -7.10 5.91 -12.33
N ILE A 145 -6.81 5.62 -11.07
CA ILE A 145 -5.56 4.95 -10.65
C ILE A 145 -5.55 3.49 -11.09
N PHE A 146 -6.72 2.92 -11.38
CA PHE A 146 -6.87 1.62 -12.02
C PHE A 146 -7.58 1.80 -13.37
N THR A 147 -6.83 1.76 -14.47
CA THR A 147 -7.42 1.66 -15.81
C THR A 147 -6.98 0.35 -16.45
N ARG A 148 -7.94 -0.49 -16.84
CA ARG A 148 -7.70 -1.46 -17.91
C ARG A 148 -7.55 -0.63 -19.18
N LYS A 149 -6.34 -0.59 -19.75
CA LYS A 149 -6.18 -0.34 -21.18
C LYS A 149 -6.24 -1.67 -21.90
#